data_AF-A0A929I4M1-F1
#
_entry.id   AF-A0A929I4M1-F1
#
_cell.length_a   1.000
_cell.length_b   1.000
_cell.length_c   1.000
_cell.angle_alpha   90.00
_cell.angle_beta   90.00
_cell.angle_gamma   90.00
#
_symmetry.space_group_name_H-M   'P 1'
#
loop_
_entity.id
_entity.type
_entity.pdbx_description
1 polymer ?
#
loop_
_entity_poly.entity_id
_entity_poly.type
_entity_poly.pdbx_seq_one_letter_code
_entity_poly.pdbx_strand_id
1 'polypeptide(L)' 'LELFEKIGIHDVTVKRLGVKDEFAEHATQAELRSMYGIDEDGIADAVRKMMGK' A
#
# COMPACT_ATOMS: atom_id res chain seq x y z
N LEU A 1 1.88 -10.30 -7.99
CA LEU A 1 0.49 -10.62 -8.39
C LEU A 1 0.30 -12.11 -8.67
N GLU A 2 1.29 -12.94 -8.35
CA GLU A 2 1.29 -14.39 -8.60
C GLU A 2 0.13 -15.13 -7.95
N LEU A 3 -0.34 -14.69 -6.78
CA LEU A 3 -1.50 -15.29 -6.13
C LEU A 3 -2.75 -15.16 -7.01
N PHE A 4 -3.02 -13.98 -7.57
CA PHE A 4 -4.19 -13.75 -8.41
C PHE A 4 -4.15 -14.61 -9.67
N GLU A 5 -2.97 -14.71 -10.29
CA GLU A 5 -2.77 -15.58 -11.44
C GLU A 5 -3.00 -17.06 -11.08
N LYS A 6 -2.42 -17.52 -9.97
CA LYS A 6 -2.57 -18.91 -9.49
C LYS A 6 -4.02 -19.29 -9.21
N ILE A 7 -4.86 -18.34 -8.79
CA ILE A 7 -6.27 -18.59 -8.45
C ILE A 7 -7.25 -18.15 -9.55
N GLY A 8 -6.76 -17.78 -10.74
CA GLY A 8 -7.58 -17.42 -11.89
C GLY A 8 -8.36 -16.11 -11.74
N ILE A 9 -7.83 -15.15 -10.97
CA ILE A 9 -8.39 -13.80 -10.86
C ILE A 9 -7.67 -12.88 -11.83
N HIS A 10 -8.44 -12.33 -12.77
CA HIS A 10 -7.96 -11.42 -13.80
C HIS A 10 -8.77 -10.11 -13.78
N ASP A 11 -8.37 -9.13 -14.59
CA ASP A 11 -9.07 -7.85 -14.76
C ASP A 11 -9.32 -7.04 -13.47
N VAL A 12 -8.45 -7.19 -12.47
CA VAL A 12 -8.51 -6.46 -11.21
C VAL A 12 -7.58 -5.25 -11.20
N THR A 13 -8.06 -4.12 -10.66
CA THR A 13 -7.22 -2.95 -10.40
C THR A 13 -6.48 -3.13 -9.08
N VAL A 14 -5.14 -3.05 -9.12
CA VAL A 14 -4.31 -3.25 -7.93
C VAL A 14 -3.40 -2.04 -7.71
N LYS A 15 -3.36 -1.55 -6.48
CA LYS A 15 -2.37 -0.58 -6.01
C LYS A 15 -1.55 -1.20 -4.90
N ARG A 16 -0.23 -1.17 -5.02
CA ARG A 16 0.69 -1.63 -3.97
C ARG A 16 1.02 -0.45 -3.07
N LEU A 17 0.87 -0.66 -1.76
CA LEU A 17 1.35 0.25 -0.72
C LEU A 17 2.51 -0.43 0.00
N GLY A 18 3.49 0.35 0.41
CA GLY A 18 4.71 -0.18 0.99
C GLY A 18 5.81 0.85 1.01
N VAL A 19 6.94 0.42 1.57
CA VAL A 19 8.19 1.17 1.52
C VAL A 19 8.74 1.10 0.10
N LYS A 20 9.32 2.20 -0.38
CA LYS A 20 10.02 2.22 -1.67
C LYS A 20 11.29 1.38 -1.58
N ASP A 21 11.96 1.21 -2.72
CA ASP A 21 13.28 0.59 -2.77
C ASP A 21 14.34 1.57 -2.25
N GLU A 22 14.28 1.87 -0.96
CA GLU A 22 15.14 2.80 -0.25
C GLU A 22 15.32 2.34 1.21
N PHE A 23 16.38 2.81 1.86
CA PHE A 23 16.59 2.55 3.27
C PHE A 23 15.62 3.41 4.10
N ALA A 24 14.90 2.77 5.02
CA ALA A 24 14.10 3.48 6.01
C ALA A 24 15.00 4.11 7.07
N GLU A 25 14.74 5.38 7.39
CA GLU A 25 15.44 6.09 8.45
C GLU A 25 15.07 5.55 9.84
N HIS A 26 15.86 5.92 10.86
CA HIS A 26 15.56 5.53 12.24
C HIS A 26 14.41 6.36 12.81
N ALA A 27 13.31 5.70 13.14
CA ALA A 27 12.16 6.27 13.84
C ALA A 27 11.36 5.15 14.50
N THR A 28 10.32 5.49 15.26
CA THR A 28 9.39 4.47 15.78
C THR A 28 8.62 3.81 14.64
N GLN A 29 8.09 2.61 14.89
CA GLN A 29 7.27 1.93 13.87
C GLN A 29 6.02 2.72 13.48
N ALA A 30 5.41 3.45 14.42
CA ALA A 30 4.24 4.27 14.14
C ALA A 30 4.57 5.41 13.18
N GLU A 31 5.67 6.13 13.45
CA GLU A 31 6.16 7.20 12.57
C GLU A 31 6.54 6.66 11.19
N LEU A 32 7.29 5.55 11.11
CA LEU A 32 7.65 4.93 9.83
C LEU A 32 6.42 4.56 9.00
N ARG A 33 5.41 3.93 9.63
CA ARG A 33 4.18 3.55 8.91
C ARG A 33 3.41 4.76 8.40
N SER A 34 3.35 5.82 9.20
CA SER A 34 2.71 7.06 8.81
C SER A 34 3.44 7.76 7.67
N MET A 35 4.78 7.86 7.76
CA MET A 35 5.62 8.42 6.69
C MET A 35 5.47 7.68 5.36
N TYR A 36 5.36 6.35 5.40
CA TYR A 36 5.15 5.54 4.20
C TYR A 36 3.68 5.37 3.79
N GLY A 37 2.73 5.95 4.52
CA GLY A 37 1.29 5.85 4.24
C GLY A 37 0.76 4.41 4.28
N ILE A 38 1.34 3.59 5.16
CA ILE A 38 0.96 2.19 5.40
C ILE A 38 0.35 2.00 6.80
N ASP A 39 -0.10 3.09 7.41
CA ASP A 39 -1.00 3.10 8.56
C ASP A 39 -2.47 3.12 8.11
N GLU A 40 -3.40 3.17 9.08
CA GLU A 40 -4.85 3.16 8.81
C GLU A 40 -5.27 4.31 7.90
N ASP A 41 -4.84 5.53 8.21
CA ASP A 41 -5.20 6.74 7.46
C ASP A 41 -4.62 6.69 6.04
N GLY A 42 -3.35 6.30 5.89
CA GLY A 42 -2.68 6.18 4.60
C GLY A 42 -3.34 5.13 3.68
N ILE A 43 -3.77 3.98 4.25
CA ILE A 43 -4.51 2.95 3.51
C ILE A 43 -5.89 3.48 3.11
N ALA A 44 -6.63 4.10 4.02
CA ALA A 44 -7.96 4.66 3.73
C ALA A 44 -7.90 5.71 2.62
N ASP A 45 -6.92 6.60 2.66
CA ASP A 45 -6.71 7.62 1.63
C ASP A 45 -6.28 7.02 0.29
N ALA A 46 -5.43 5.99 0.29
CA ALA A 46 -5.07 5.29 -0.93
C ALA A 46 -6.29 4.65 -1.60
N VAL A 47 -7.20 4.07 -0.82
CA VAL A 47 -8.45 3.49 -1.31
C VAL A 47 -9.39 4.57 -1.85
N ARG A 48 -9.61 5.68 -1.12
CA ARG A 48 -10.44 6.80 -1.59
C ARG A 48 -9.96 7.32 -2.95
N LYS A 49 -8.64 7.55 -3.08
CA LYS A 49 -8.00 7.96 -4.35
C LYS A 49 -8.20 6.95 -5.47
N MET A 50 -8.14 5.64 -5.18
CA MET A 50 -8.43 4.60 -6.18
C MET A 50 -9.89 4.61 -6.64
N MET A 51 -10.81 4.96 -5.75
CA MET A 51 -12.24 5.05 -6.06
C MET A 51 -12.66 6.38 -6.71
N GLY A 52 -11.73 7.33 -6.90
CA GLY A 52 -12.02 8.66 -7.41
C GLY A 52 -12.84 9.53 -6.44
N LYS A 53 -12.73 9.26 -5.13
CA LYS A 53 -13.36 10.03 -4.06
C LYS A 53 -12.36 10.93 -3.36
#